data_AF-J4J2S6-F1
#
_entry.id   AF-J4J2S6-F1
#
_cell.length_a   1.000
_cell.length_b   1.000
_cell.length_c   1.000
_cell.angle_alpha   90.00
_cell.angle_beta   90.00
_cell.angle_gamma   90.00
#
_symmetry.space_group_name_H-M   'P 1'
#
loop_
_entity.id
_entity.type
_entity.pdbx_description
1 polymer ?
#
loop_
_entity_poly.entity_id
_entity_poly.type
_entity_poly.pdbx_seq_one_letter_code
_entity_poly.pdbx_strand_id
1 'polypeptide(L)'
;MEKLWQTKRSEILAGGACLLVLLAVFLLMPEREVPMEEREIGTVRIAEVLAAHPSYERLKALRAEERTLTMLLRDLPKTPEIKPPETDPAPFEDSVWQKNAQVVISTRVELEREQKRLTEVYRKQTQADYEARKKAIDDEYLNAILNINLKIDNQRAMHGPQVSEEDLARERAVWERQRELLKEERGERQMELYRQWEAEINARVAARIEPQQAAWTKRAQETVDAQKAEAERMKTEVEQRSAQEMERARAAQEGKSAISARAMRLAAVRAEADALEAEIMRDIRSRAAKLALQHHLSLVLASPEADAMMLLSDTEAFAVRRYAPIIGTATVDLTAEMVREMERIEPAAAQ
;
A
#
# COMPACT_ATOMS: atom_id res chain seq x y z
N MET A 1 -118.68 -28.86 66.28
CA MET A 1 -118.55 -29.41 64.91
C MET A 1 -118.23 -28.36 63.84
N GLU A 2 -117.92 -27.10 64.18
CA GLU A 2 -117.59 -26.06 63.17
C GLU A 2 -116.09 -25.70 63.09
N LYS A 3 -115.31 -25.94 64.16
CA LYS A 3 -113.88 -25.55 64.19
C LYS A 3 -112.92 -26.49 63.45
N LEU A 4 -113.34 -27.71 63.11
CA LEU A 4 -112.50 -28.69 62.39
C LEU A 4 -112.60 -28.60 60.86
N TRP A 5 -113.53 -27.80 60.32
CA TRP A 5 -113.72 -27.66 58.87
C TRP A 5 -112.95 -26.47 58.27
N GLN A 6 -112.57 -25.48 59.10
CA GLN A 6 -111.76 -24.34 58.63
C GLN A 6 -110.26 -24.68 58.52
N THR A 7 -109.72 -25.52 59.41
CA THR A 7 -108.29 -25.85 59.43
C THR A 7 -107.85 -26.71 58.24
N LYS A 8 -108.70 -27.62 57.76
CA LYS A 8 -108.39 -28.42 56.56
C LYS A 8 -108.42 -27.62 55.25
N ARG A 9 -109.15 -26.50 55.19
CA ARG A 9 -109.19 -25.63 54.00
C ARG A 9 -107.94 -24.77 53.87
N SER A 10 -107.38 -24.28 54.98
CA SER A 10 -106.15 -23.50 54.97
C SER A 10 -104.93 -24.33 54.55
N GLU A 11 -104.86 -25.61 54.94
CA GLU A 11 -103.75 -26.49 54.56
C GLU A 11 -103.78 -26.89 53.08
N ILE A 12 -104.98 -27.13 52.51
CA ILE A 12 -105.12 -27.46 51.08
C ILE A 12 -104.85 -26.22 50.20
N LEU A 13 -105.28 -25.04 50.63
CA LEU A 13 -105.00 -23.78 49.92
C LEU A 13 -103.52 -23.37 50.02
N ALA A 14 -102.88 -23.58 51.17
CA ALA A 14 -101.44 -23.34 51.33
C ALA A 14 -100.60 -24.33 50.50
N GLY A 15 -101.00 -25.62 50.45
CA GLY A 15 -100.37 -26.62 49.60
C GLY A 15 -100.52 -26.31 48.10
N GLY A 16 -101.71 -25.88 47.66
CA GLY A 16 -101.97 -25.47 46.29
C GLY A 16 -101.20 -24.21 45.87
N ALA A 17 -101.07 -23.23 46.77
CA ALA A 17 -100.28 -22.02 46.52
C ALA A 17 -98.78 -22.34 46.40
N CYS A 18 -98.22 -23.20 47.26
CA CYS A 18 -96.82 -23.62 47.16
C CYS A 18 -96.51 -24.40 45.88
N LEU A 19 -97.43 -25.27 45.43
CA LEU A 19 -97.26 -26.01 44.17
C LEU A 19 -97.31 -25.09 42.95
N LEU A 20 -98.19 -24.08 42.95
CA LEU A 20 -98.27 -23.07 41.89
C LEU A 20 -97.03 -22.16 41.86
N VAL A 21 -96.47 -21.79 43.02
CA VAL A 21 -95.22 -21.01 43.08
C VAL A 21 -94.04 -21.82 42.57
N LEU A 22 -93.93 -23.10 42.92
CA LEU A 22 -92.87 -23.97 42.40
C LEU A 22 -92.98 -24.17 40.88
N LEU A 23 -94.21 -24.31 40.37
CA LEU A 23 -94.45 -24.46 38.93
C LEU A 23 -94.18 -23.16 38.17
N ALA A 24 -94.48 -22.00 38.77
CA ALA A 24 -94.12 -20.70 38.22
C ALA A 24 -92.60 -20.47 38.18
N VAL A 25 -91.86 -20.88 39.22
CA VAL A 25 -90.38 -20.79 39.24
C VAL A 25 -89.75 -21.69 38.17
N PHE A 26 -90.35 -22.85 37.90
CA PHE A 26 -89.85 -23.76 36.86
C PHE A 26 -90.12 -23.25 35.44
N LEU A 27 -91.24 -22.55 35.22
CA LEU A 27 -91.60 -21.96 33.91
C LEU A 27 -90.92 -20.61 33.62
N LEU A 28 -90.51 -19.86 34.66
CA LEU A 28 -89.84 -18.56 34.55
C LEU A 28 -88.31 -18.65 34.67
N MET A 29 -87.75 -19.86 34.77
CA MET A 29 -86.30 -20.04 34.66
C MET A 29 -85.87 -19.77 33.21
N PRO A 30 -84.92 -18.85 32.97
CA PRO A 30 -84.42 -18.59 31.62
C PRO A 30 -83.75 -19.84 31.07
N GLU A 31 -83.95 -20.12 29.77
CA GLU A 31 -83.25 -21.19 29.05
C GLU A 31 -81.76 -21.09 29.35
N ARG A 32 -81.18 -22.15 29.92
CA ARG A 32 -79.74 -22.33 29.93
C ARG A 32 -79.32 -22.47 28.46
N GLU A 33 -78.67 -21.44 27.93
CA GLU A 33 -77.85 -21.59 26.73
C GLU A 33 -76.88 -22.76 27.00
N VAL A 34 -77.04 -23.82 26.19
CA VAL A 34 -76.13 -24.95 26.18
C VAL A 34 -74.75 -24.37 25.85
N PRO A 35 -73.68 -24.64 26.62
CA PRO A 35 -72.35 -24.18 26.25
C PRO A 35 -71.99 -24.82 24.91
N MET A 36 -71.79 -24.00 23.87
CA MET A 36 -71.10 -24.46 22.66
C MET A 36 -69.73 -24.96 23.07
N GLU A 37 -69.33 -26.14 22.57
CA GLU A 37 -68.00 -26.69 22.83
C GLU A 37 -66.93 -25.64 22.54
N GLU A 38 -66.09 -25.34 23.54
CA GLU A 38 -64.99 -24.39 23.43
C GLU A 38 -64.01 -24.89 22.36
N ARG A 39 -64.01 -24.24 21.19
CA ARG A 39 -62.99 -24.44 20.17
C ARG A 39 -61.74 -23.73 20.66
N GLU A 40 -60.80 -24.48 21.21
CA GLU A 40 -59.66 -23.87 21.90
C GLU A 40 -58.60 -23.31 20.92
N ILE A 41 -58.34 -23.98 19.78
CA ILE A 41 -57.17 -23.69 18.92
C ILE A 41 -57.50 -23.76 17.42
N GLY A 42 -57.14 -22.70 16.67
CA GLY A 42 -57.13 -22.69 15.21
C GLY A 42 -55.75 -23.05 14.64
N THR A 43 -55.72 -23.66 13.47
CA THR A 43 -54.49 -23.99 12.74
C THR A 43 -54.51 -23.38 11.35
N VAL A 44 -53.37 -22.90 10.87
CA VAL A 44 -53.23 -22.23 9.58
C VAL A 44 -51.95 -22.67 8.89
N ARG A 45 -52.03 -23.04 7.62
CA ARG A 45 -50.84 -23.26 6.78
C ARG A 45 -50.35 -21.93 6.22
N ILE A 46 -49.37 -21.34 6.90
CA ILE A 46 -48.86 -20.00 6.60
C ILE A 46 -48.36 -19.87 5.17
N ALA A 47 -47.78 -20.91 4.60
CA ALA A 47 -47.29 -20.90 3.23
C ALA A 47 -48.42 -20.76 2.19
N GLU A 48 -49.57 -21.40 2.41
CA GLU A 48 -50.75 -21.28 1.54
C GLU A 48 -51.39 -19.88 1.69
N VAL A 49 -51.42 -19.36 2.91
CA VAL A 49 -51.93 -18.00 3.22
C VAL A 49 -51.03 -16.91 2.64
N LEU A 50 -49.70 -17.08 2.72
CA LEU A 50 -48.74 -16.18 2.10
C LEU A 50 -48.93 -16.15 0.59
N ALA A 51 -49.07 -17.31 -0.06
CA ALA A 51 -49.30 -17.40 -1.51
C ALA A 51 -50.58 -16.71 -1.98
N ALA A 52 -51.61 -16.63 -1.12
CA ALA A 52 -52.87 -15.95 -1.39
C ALA A 52 -52.80 -14.42 -1.25
N HIS A 53 -51.71 -13.87 -0.67
CA HIS A 53 -51.57 -12.44 -0.46
C HIS A 53 -51.21 -11.71 -1.78
N PRO A 54 -51.88 -10.60 -2.17
CA PRO A 54 -51.64 -9.90 -3.43
C PRO A 54 -50.17 -9.50 -3.67
N SER A 55 -49.47 -9.08 -2.61
CA SER A 55 -48.06 -8.65 -2.67
C SER A 55 -47.02 -9.78 -2.64
N TYR A 56 -47.44 -11.06 -2.55
CA TYR A 56 -46.52 -12.18 -2.37
C TYR A 56 -45.59 -12.41 -3.57
N GLU A 57 -46.11 -12.26 -4.79
CA GLU A 57 -45.29 -12.37 -6.01
C GLU A 57 -44.19 -11.30 -6.06
N ARG A 58 -44.47 -10.10 -5.55
CA ARG A 58 -43.46 -9.03 -5.44
C ARG A 58 -42.36 -9.39 -4.43
N LEU A 59 -42.72 -9.95 -3.28
CA LEU A 59 -41.75 -10.43 -2.28
C LEU A 59 -40.86 -11.54 -2.88
N LYS A 60 -41.45 -12.48 -3.62
CA LYS A 60 -40.74 -13.56 -4.30
C LYS A 60 -39.74 -13.03 -5.33
N ALA A 61 -40.13 -12.01 -6.11
CA ALA A 61 -39.24 -11.34 -7.06
C ALA A 61 -38.06 -10.64 -6.37
N LEU A 62 -38.31 -9.90 -5.28
CA LEU A 62 -37.25 -9.24 -4.50
C LEU A 62 -36.27 -10.24 -3.89
N ARG A 63 -36.77 -11.36 -3.33
CA ARG A 63 -35.92 -12.44 -2.78
C ARG A 63 -35.12 -13.15 -3.87
N ALA A 64 -35.63 -13.26 -5.09
CA ALA A 64 -34.87 -13.79 -6.23
C ALA A 64 -33.77 -12.81 -6.66
N GLU A 65 -34.07 -11.51 -6.76
CA GLU A 65 -33.09 -10.46 -7.07
C GLU A 65 -31.97 -10.44 -6.02
N GLU A 66 -32.31 -10.50 -4.73
CA GLU A 66 -31.35 -10.58 -3.62
C GLU A 66 -30.35 -11.73 -3.79
N ARG A 67 -30.85 -12.94 -4.11
CA ARG A 67 -30.01 -14.13 -4.32
C ARG A 67 -29.05 -13.94 -5.49
N THR A 68 -29.55 -13.42 -6.61
CA THR A 68 -28.71 -13.16 -7.79
C THR A 68 -27.61 -12.14 -7.49
N LEU A 69 -27.94 -11.04 -6.82
CA LEU A 69 -26.98 -10.00 -6.43
C LEU A 69 -25.95 -10.53 -5.42
N THR A 70 -26.38 -11.37 -4.47
CA THR A 70 -25.49 -12.00 -3.50
C THR A 70 -24.49 -12.94 -4.16
N MET A 71 -24.90 -13.75 -5.13
CA MET A 71 -24.01 -14.62 -5.90
C MET A 71 -23.01 -13.80 -6.72
N LEU A 72 -23.50 -12.79 -7.44
CA LEU A 72 -22.66 -11.89 -8.23
C LEU A 72 -21.63 -11.13 -7.38
N LEU A 73 -21.95 -10.82 -6.12
CA LEU A 73 -21.04 -10.16 -5.18
C LEU A 73 -20.04 -11.14 -4.52
N ARG A 74 -20.41 -12.41 -4.39
CA ARG A 74 -19.54 -13.47 -3.82
C ARG A 74 -18.46 -13.92 -4.79
N ASP A 75 -18.77 -14.02 -6.08
CA ASP A 75 -17.86 -14.55 -7.10
C ASP A 75 -16.87 -13.50 -7.65
N LEU A 76 -16.70 -12.38 -6.94
CA LEU A 76 -15.76 -11.36 -7.35
C LEU A 76 -14.31 -11.78 -7.10
N PRO A 77 -13.45 -11.73 -8.13
CA PRO A 77 -12.02 -11.92 -7.94
C PRO A 77 -11.49 -10.80 -7.05
N LYS A 78 -10.67 -11.17 -6.05
CA LYS A 78 -9.94 -10.19 -5.24
C LYS A 78 -9.16 -9.27 -6.17
N THR A 79 -9.43 -7.98 -6.11
CA THR A 79 -8.67 -7.00 -6.89
C THR A 79 -7.21 -7.03 -6.44
N PRO A 80 -6.25 -7.18 -7.38
CA PRO A 80 -4.84 -7.14 -7.01
C PRO A 80 -4.49 -5.76 -6.45
N GLU A 81 -3.73 -5.74 -5.35
CA GLU A 81 -3.14 -4.51 -4.83
C GLU A 81 -2.08 -4.02 -5.83
N ILE A 82 -2.30 -2.82 -6.36
CA ILE A 82 -1.34 -2.19 -7.26
C ILE A 82 -0.24 -1.59 -6.38
N LYS A 83 0.90 -2.30 -6.27
CA LYS A 83 2.12 -1.77 -5.66
C LYS A 83 2.87 -0.91 -6.69
N PRO A 84 3.37 0.27 -6.29
CA PRO A 84 4.15 1.10 -7.21
C PRO A 84 5.43 0.37 -7.61
N PRO A 85 5.86 0.47 -8.88
CA PRO A 85 7.19 0.06 -9.26
C PRO A 85 8.22 1.00 -8.62
N GLU A 86 9.18 0.45 -7.88
CA GLU A 86 10.30 1.21 -7.34
C GLU A 86 11.24 1.60 -8.48
N THR A 87 11.61 2.89 -8.56
CA THR A 87 12.60 3.37 -9.51
C THR A 87 13.98 3.21 -8.88
N ASP A 88 14.79 2.30 -9.42
CA ASP A 88 16.18 2.09 -8.98
C ASP A 88 17.04 3.33 -9.34
N PRO A 89 17.70 3.98 -8.37
CA PRO A 89 18.59 5.11 -8.64
C PRO A 89 19.91 4.71 -9.32
N ALA A 90 20.35 3.46 -9.18
CA ALA A 90 21.70 3.04 -9.58
C ALA A 90 22.04 3.32 -11.07
N PRO A 91 21.15 3.07 -12.06
CA PRO A 91 21.46 3.35 -13.46
C PRO A 91 21.69 4.84 -13.75
N PHE A 92 21.03 5.73 -13.02
CA PHE A 92 21.18 7.18 -13.19
C PHE A 92 22.51 7.66 -12.60
N GLU A 93 22.89 7.15 -11.42
CA GLU A 93 24.15 7.49 -10.76
C GLU A 93 25.37 6.96 -11.56
N ASP A 94 25.29 5.74 -12.08
CA ASP A 94 26.37 5.12 -12.87
C ASP A 94 26.64 5.89 -14.17
N SER A 95 25.60 6.35 -14.86
CA SER A 95 25.74 7.17 -16.07
C SER A 95 26.43 8.50 -15.78
N VAL A 96 26.07 9.17 -14.67
CA VAL A 96 26.71 10.42 -14.24
C VAL A 96 28.19 10.17 -13.92
N TRP A 97 28.49 9.09 -13.20
CA TRP A 97 29.87 8.74 -12.84
C TRP A 97 30.73 8.45 -14.09
N GLN A 98 30.26 7.62 -15.02
CA GLN A 98 31.01 7.26 -16.23
C GLN A 98 31.32 8.49 -17.10
N LYS A 99 30.33 9.34 -17.36
CA LYS A 99 30.51 10.56 -18.17
C LYS A 99 31.48 11.53 -17.51
N ASN A 100 31.36 11.73 -16.20
CA ASN A 100 32.25 12.61 -15.46
C ASN A 100 33.68 12.07 -15.42
N ALA A 101 33.86 10.77 -15.19
CA ALA A 101 35.17 10.13 -15.17
C ALA A 101 35.89 10.29 -16.52
N GLN A 102 35.20 10.06 -17.63
CA GLN A 102 35.78 10.21 -18.97
C GLN A 102 36.25 11.66 -19.24
N VAL A 103 35.43 12.66 -18.91
CA VAL A 103 35.78 14.08 -19.08
C VAL A 103 36.98 14.46 -18.19
N VAL A 104 36.95 14.10 -16.91
CA VAL A 104 38.04 14.40 -15.96
C VAL A 104 39.36 13.75 -16.38
N ILE A 105 39.34 12.49 -16.82
CA ILE A 105 40.54 11.78 -17.26
C ILE A 105 41.11 12.42 -18.53
N SER A 106 40.28 12.68 -19.54
CA SER A 106 40.74 13.23 -20.83
C SER A 106 41.43 14.59 -20.68
N THR A 107 40.78 15.51 -19.98
CA THR A 107 41.28 16.85 -19.67
C THR A 107 42.55 16.83 -18.80
N ARG A 108 42.66 15.94 -17.82
CA ARG A 108 43.90 15.76 -17.04
C ARG A 108 45.07 15.32 -17.92
N VAL A 109 44.82 14.39 -18.84
CA VAL A 109 45.84 13.92 -19.80
C VAL A 109 46.27 15.06 -20.73
N GLU A 110 45.34 15.91 -21.17
CA GLU A 110 45.66 17.09 -21.99
C GLU A 110 46.53 18.09 -21.22
N LEU A 111 46.16 18.42 -19.98
CA LEU A 111 46.97 19.30 -19.11
C LEU A 111 48.39 18.73 -18.88
N GLU A 112 48.52 17.42 -18.68
CA GLU A 112 49.83 16.77 -18.51
C GLU A 112 50.67 16.85 -19.80
N ARG A 113 50.05 16.68 -20.97
CA ARG A 113 50.73 16.82 -22.27
C ARG A 113 51.18 18.26 -22.50
N GLU A 114 50.34 19.24 -22.18
CA GLU A 114 50.70 20.65 -22.28
C GLU A 114 51.83 21.02 -21.33
N GLN A 115 51.80 20.52 -20.10
CA GLN A 115 52.87 20.70 -19.12
C GLN A 115 54.21 20.18 -19.67
N LYS A 116 54.24 18.92 -20.15
CA LYS A 116 55.46 18.33 -20.74
C LYS A 116 55.96 19.14 -21.93
N ARG A 117 55.06 19.53 -22.84
CA ARG A 117 55.39 20.34 -24.00
C ARG A 117 56.00 21.69 -23.61
N LEU A 118 55.41 22.38 -22.63
CA LEU A 118 55.94 23.67 -22.14
C LEU A 118 57.30 23.50 -21.47
N THR A 119 57.48 22.47 -20.65
CA THR A 119 58.77 22.15 -20.03
C THR A 119 59.85 21.93 -21.08
N GLU A 120 59.57 21.17 -22.14
CA GLU A 120 60.51 20.95 -23.25
C GLU A 120 60.85 22.24 -24.00
N VAL A 121 59.84 23.09 -24.28
CA VAL A 121 60.04 24.37 -24.95
C VAL A 121 60.92 25.29 -24.11
N TYR A 122 60.62 25.45 -22.82
CA TYR A 122 61.41 26.31 -21.93
C TYR A 122 62.81 25.75 -21.68
N ARG A 123 62.97 24.42 -21.58
CA ARG A 123 64.29 23.78 -21.52
C ARG A 123 65.12 24.15 -22.75
N LYS A 124 64.58 23.97 -23.97
CA LYS A 124 65.29 24.34 -25.22
C LYS A 124 65.66 25.82 -25.28
N GLN A 125 64.76 26.71 -24.83
CA GLN A 125 65.01 28.15 -24.84
C GLN A 125 66.11 28.59 -23.88
N THR A 126 66.20 27.96 -22.71
CA THR A 126 67.13 28.35 -21.63
C THR A 126 68.40 27.50 -21.58
N GLN A 127 68.48 26.44 -22.38
CA GLN A 127 69.61 25.52 -22.41
C GLN A 127 70.93 26.20 -22.79
N ALA A 128 70.93 27.11 -23.77
CA ALA A 128 72.15 27.80 -24.20
C ALA A 128 72.73 28.67 -23.08
N ASP A 129 71.87 29.39 -22.34
CA ASP A 129 72.30 30.21 -21.21
C ASP A 129 72.82 29.35 -20.05
N TYR A 130 72.17 28.20 -19.78
CA TYR A 130 72.62 27.23 -18.79
C TYR A 130 74.00 26.66 -19.14
N GLU A 131 74.20 26.22 -20.39
CA GLU A 131 75.47 25.67 -20.87
C GLU A 131 76.60 26.72 -20.79
N ALA A 132 76.31 27.97 -21.13
CA ALA A 132 77.26 29.07 -20.99
C ALA A 132 77.68 29.30 -19.52
N ARG A 133 76.71 29.33 -18.59
CA ARG A 133 76.99 29.47 -17.15
C ARG A 133 77.74 28.27 -16.58
N LYS A 134 77.39 27.05 -16.99
CA LYS A 134 78.09 25.82 -16.61
C LYS A 134 79.53 25.85 -17.09
N LYS A 135 79.77 26.26 -18.34
CA LYS A 135 81.11 26.40 -18.91
C LYS A 135 81.94 27.44 -18.15
N ALA A 136 81.34 28.57 -17.75
CA ALA A 136 82.04 29.57 -16.95
C ALA A 136 82.53 29.00 -15.60
N ILE A 137 81.70 28.18 -14.93
CA ILE A 137 82.11 27.45 -13.72
C ILE A 137 83.23 26.46 -14.06
N ASP A 138 83.12 25.71 -15.15
CA ASP A 138 84.16 24.77 -15.58
C ASP A 138 85.50 25.49 -15.81
N ASP A 139 85.49 26.62 -16.52
CA ASP A 139 86.69 27.40 -16.86
C ASP A 139 87.35 28.02 -15.61
N GLU A 140 86.56 28.43 -14.60
CA GLU A 140 87.05 28.95 -13.30
C GLU A 140 87.90 27.91 -12.56
N TYR A 141 87.42 26.66 -12.50
CA TYR A 141 88.08 25.58 -11.76
C TYR A 141 89.12 24.82 -12.59
N LEU A 142 89.00 24.82 -13.92
CA LEU A 142 89.93 24.11 -14.81
C LEU A 142 91.37 24.55 -14.60
N ASN A 143 91.61 25.87 -14.55
CA ASN A 143 92.95 26.42 -14.36
C ASN A 143 93.53 26.08 -12.98
N ALA A 144 92.71 26.17 -11.92
CA ALA A 144 93.15 25.85 -10.56
C ALA A 144 93.51 24.37 -10.40
N ILE A 145 92.67 23.47 -10.92
CA ILE A 145 92.88 22.02 -10.89
C ILE A 145 94.09 21.63 -11.74
N LEU A 146 94.22 22.20 -12.96
CA LEU A 146 95.36 21.95 -13.84
C LEU A 146 96.68 22.35 -13.18
N ASN A 147 96.72 23.51 -12.53
CA ASN A 147 97.91 23.97 -11.81
C ASN A 147 98.31 23.01 -10.68
N ILE A 148 97.34 22.45 -9.94
CA ILE A 148 97.63 21.46 -8.90
C ILE A 148 98.14 20.14 -9.52
N ASN A 149 97.54 19.69 -10.63
CA ASN A 149 98.03 18.50 -11.34
C ASN A 149 99.49 18.68 -11.80
N LEU A 150 99.82 19.83 -12.40
CA LEU A 150 101.20 20.13 -12.81
C LEU A 150 102.17 20.16 -11.63
N LYS A 151 101.76 20.63 -10.45
CA LYS A 151 102.58 20.57 -9.23
C LYS A 151 102.82 19.14 -8.77
N ILE A 152 101.78 18.31 -8.79
CA ILE A 152 101.89 16.88 -8.44
C ILE A 152 102.81 16.16 -9.43
N ASP A 153 102.64 16.39 -10.73
CA ASP A 153 103.40 15.70 -11.77
C ASP A 153 104.88 16.12 -11.80
N ASN A 154 105.16 17.40 -11.56
CA ASN A 154 106.52 17.93 -11.54
C ASN A 154 107.17 17.90 -10.14
N GLN A 155 106.52 17.30 -9.14
CA GLN A 155 106.96 17.34 -7.74
C GLN A 155 108.46 17.03 -7.59
N ARG A 156 108.92 15.88 -8.11
CA ARG A 156 110.32 15.48 -7.96
C ARG A 156 111.31 16.44 -8.62
N ALA A 157 110.92 17.10 -9.71
CA ALA A 157 111.75 18.08 -10.41
C ALA A 157 111.81 19.44 -9.68
N MET A 158 110.84 19.74 -8.82
CA MET A 158 110.80 20.97 -8.02
C MET A 158 111.68 20.91 -6.75
N HIS A 159 112.19 19.74 -6.38
CA HIS A 159 113.02 19.55 -5.18
C HIS A 159 114.45 19.10 -5.52
N GLY A 160 115.41 19.47 -4.67
CA GLY A 160 116.80 19.01 -4.80
C GLY A 160 116.97 17.53 -4.40
N PRO A 161 118.14 16.91 -4.69
CA PRO A 161 118.39 15.49 -4.47
C PRO A 161 118.29 15.01 -3.00
N GLN A 162 118.25 15.95 -2.04
CA GLN A 162 118.38 15.71 -0.61
C GLN A 162 117.03 15.57 0.13
N VAL A 163 115.90 15.66 -0.57
CA VAL A 163 114.56 15.58 0.06
C VAL A 163 114.13 14.11 0.23
N SER A 164 113.65 13.77 1.44
CA SER A 164 113.13 12.44 1.80
C SER A 164 111.82 12.12 1.07
N GLU A 165 111.60 10.85 0.75
CA GLU A 165 110.35 10.39 0.13
C GLU A 165 109.13 10.63 1.04
N GLU A 166 109.30 10.59 2.36
CA GLU A 166 108.22 10.83 3.32
C GLU A 166 107.74 12.29 3.32
N ASP A 167 108.64 13.24 3.06
CA ASP A 167 108.30 14.66 2.95
C ASP A 167 107.53 14.94 1.65
N LEU A 168 107.98 14.33 0.55
CA LEU A 168 107.28 14.40 -0.75
C LEU A 168 105.88 13.77 -0.66
N ALA A 169 105.74 12.64 0.03
CA ALA A 169 104.44 12.00 0.21
C ALA A 169 103.46 12.88 1.02
N ARG A 170 103.94 13.56 2.08
CA ARG A 170 103.13 14.47 2.89
C ARG A 170 102.65 15.68 2.10
N GLU A 171 103.54 16.30 1.33
CA GLU A 171 103.20 17.44 0.47
C GLU A 171 102.22 17.04 -0.65
N ARG A 172 102.47 15.91 -1.29
CA ARG A 172 101.57 15.35 -2.31
C ARG A 172 100.17 15.11 -1.74
N ALA A 173 100.07 14.56 -0.53
CA ALA A 173 98.79 14.38 0.14
C ALA A 173 98.06 15.71 0.46
N VAL A 174 98.78 16.82 0.62
CA VAL A 174 98.16 18.15 0.75
C VAL A 174 97.60 18.63 -0.59
N TRP A 175 98.38 18.52 -1.67
CA TRP A 175 97.92 18.91 -3.01
C TRP A 175 96.78 18.03 -3.53
N GLU A 176 96.81 16.72 -3.27
CA GLU A 176 95.73 15.81 -3.63
C GLU A 176 94.44 16.18 -2.88
N ARG A 177 94.51 16.51 -1.59
CA ARG A 177 93.35 17.02 -0.83
C ARG A 177 92.82 18.34 -1.39
N GLN A 178 93.70 19.29 -1.71
CA GLN A 178 93.30 20.56 -2.33
C GLN A 178 92.62 20.35 -3.68
N ARG A 179 93.11 19.40 -4.49
CA ARG A 179 92.48 19.06 -5.77
C ARG A 179 91.09 18.47 -5.58
N GLU A 180 90.90 17.57 -4.63
CA GLU A 180 89.58 16.97 -4.38
C GLU A 180 88.58 18.01 -3.87
N LEU A 181 88.99 18.91 -2.96
CA LEU A 181 88.14 20.03 -2.52
C LEU A 181 87.68 20.90 -3.71
N LEU A 182 88.58 21.26 -4.62
CA LEU A 182 88.21 22.05 -5.80
C LEU A 182 87.26 21.30 -6.75
N LYS A 183 87.37 19.98 -6.85
CA LYS A 183 86.42 19.17 -7.64
C LYS A 183 85.05 19.10 -6.97
N GLU A 184 85.02 18.96 -5.64
CA GLU A 184 83.79 18.96 -4.84
C GLU A 184 83.07 20.29 -4.97
N GLU A 185 83.74 21.41 -4.72
CA GLU A 185 83.16 22.76 -4.85
C GLU A 185 82.61 23.03 -6.26
N ARG A 186 83.37 22.64 -7.30
CA ARG A 186 82.89 22.72 -8.70
C ARG A 186 81.60 21.91 -8.88
N GLY A 187 81.58 20.67 -8.37
CA GLY A 187 80.42 19.79 -8.44
C GLY A 187 79.20 20.39 -7.73
N GLU A 188 79.39 20.94 -6.53
CA GLU A 188 78.34 21.61 -5.76
C GLU A 188 77.77 22.81 -6.51
N ARG A 189 78.62 23.71 -7.01
CA ARG A 189 78.19 24.87 -7.80
C ARG A 189 77.44 24.47 -9.07
N GLN A 190 77.86 23.41 -9.75
CA GLN A 190 77.14 22.90 -10.93
C GLN A 190 75.78 22.31 -10.57
N MET A 191 75.69 21.59 -9.45
CA MET A 191 74.42 21.04 -8.96
C MET A 191 73.46 22.14 -8.53
N GLU A 192 73.95 23.19 -7.85
CA GLU A 192 73.14 24.36 -7.50
C GLU A 192 72.62 25.09 -8.74
N LEU A 193 73.49 25.32 -9.73
CA LEU A 193 73.09 25.92 -11.01
C LEU A 193 72.00 25.09 -11.71
N TYR A 194 72.15 23.76 -11.74
CA TYR A 194 71.14 22.87 -12.32
C TYR A 194 69.81 22.95 -11.57
N ARG A 195 69.83 22.93 -10.23
CA ARG A 195 68.61 23.06 -9.40
C ARG A 195 67.91 24.39 -9.65
N GLN A 196 68.66 25.48 -9.71
CA GLN A 196 68.10 26.82 -9.99
C GLN A 196 67.45 26.85 -11.37
N TRP A 197 68.14 26.32 -12.39
CA TRP A 197 67.61 26.24 -13.74
C TRP A 197 66.32 25.42 -13.83
N GLU A 198 66.28 24.26 -13.19
CA GLU A 198 65.08 23.42 -13.14
C GLU A 198 63.94 24.08 -12.36
N ALA A 199 64.23 24.75 -11.25
CA ALA A 199 63.25 25.50 -10.47
C ALA A 199 62.65 26.66 -11.28
N GLU A 200 63.47 27.41 -12.03
CA GLU A 200 63.01 28.49 -12.92
C GLU A 200 62.08 27.97 -14.03
N ILE A 201 62.43 26.84 -14.66
CA ILE A 201 61.59 26.19 -15.67
C ILE A 201 60.25 25.78 -15.04
N ASN A 202 60.28 25.09 -13.91
CA ASN A 202 59.08 24.63 -13.22
C ASN A 202 58.18 25.80 -12.80
N ALA A 203 58.75 26.90 -12.28
CA ALA A 203 58.01 28.09 -11.91
C ALA A 203 57.32 28.74 -13.12
N ARG A 204 58.01 28.83 -14.27
CA ARG A 204 57.42 29.36 -15.51
C ARG A 204 56.30 28.48 -16.05
N VAL A 205 56.48 27.16 -16.00
CA VAL A 205 55.44 26.20 -16.41
C VAL A 205 54.24 26.28 -15.47
N ALA A 206 54.46 26.32 -14.14
CA ALA A 206 53.40 26.44 -13.14
C ALA A 206 52.59 27.73 -13.33
N ALA A 207 53.26 28.88 -13.49
CA ALA A 207 52.58 30.16 -13.74
C ALA A 207 51.67 30.14 -14.98
N ARG A 208 51.97 29.29 -15.98
CA ARG A 208 51.16 29.14 -17.19
C ARG A 208 50.02 28.12 -17.01
N ILE A 209 50.27 27.02 -16.32
CA ILE A 209 49.36 25.88 -16.18
C ILE A 209 48.37 26.08 -15.01
N GLU A 210 48.76 26.72 -13.91
CA GLU A 210 47.91 26.93 -12.73
C GLU A 210 46.58 27.63 -13.04
N PRO A 211 46.52 28.73 -13.82
CA PRO A 211 45.26 29.35 -14.20
C PRO A 211 44.36 28.42 -15.02
N GLN A 212 44.95 27.59 -15.89
CA GLN A 212 44.20 26.63 -16.69
C GLN A 212 43.66 25.48 -15.82
N GLN A 213 44.45 24.99 -14.86
CA GLN A 213 44.01 24.00 -13.89
C GLN A 213 42.88 24.52 -13.01
N ALA A 214 42.96 25.77 -12.53
CA ALA A 214 41.91 26.40 -11.74
C ALA A 214 40.62 26.63 -12.54
N ALA A 215 40.74 27.05 -13.81
CA ALA A 215 39.59 27.16 -14.70
C ALA A 215 38.96 25.79 -15.00
N TRP A 216 39.80 24.76 -15.15
CA TRP A 216 39.37 23.39 -15.37
C TRP A 216 38.64 22.80 -14.16
N THR A 217 39.18 22.93 -12.94
CA THR A 217 38.50 22.43 -11.74
C THR A 217 37.13 23.05 -11.57
N LYS A 218 37.02 24.37 -11.81
CA LYS A 218 35.73 25.08 -11.79
C LYS A 218 34.75 24.53 -12.84
N ARG A 219 35.19 24.40 -14.10
CA ARG A 219 34.35 23.84 -15.17
C ARG A 219 33.94 22.39 -14.90
N ALA A 220 34.86 21.57 -14.37
CA ALA A 220 34.57 20.19 -14.01
C ALA A 220 33.47 20.12 -12.95
N GLN A 221 33.54 20.98 -11.93
CA GLN A 221 32.52 21.05 -10.89
C GLN A 221 31.16 21.51 -11.45
N GLU A 222 31.14 22.57 -12.28
CA GLU A 222 29.92 23.02 -12.97
C GLU A 222 29.30 21.91 -13.85
N THR A 223 30.13 21.13 -14.54
CA THR A 223 29.67 20.03 -15.41
C THR A 223 29.09 18.87 -14.58
N VAL A 224 29.72 18.52 -13.47
CA VAL A 224 29.23 17.50 -12.53
C VAL A 224 27.89 17.92 -11.95
N ASP A 225 27.76 19.18 -11.53
CA ASP A 225 26.53 19.71 -10.94
C ASP A 225 25.39 19.76 -11.98
N ALA A 226 25.69 20.15 -13.22
CA ALA A 226 24.73 20.12 -14.33
C ALA A 226 24.25 18.69 -14.65
N GLN A 227 25.17 17.72 -14.75
CA GLN A 227 24.82 16.31 -15.00
C GLN A 227 23.98 15.71 -13.87
N LYS A 228 24.28 16.03 -12.60
CA LYS A 228 23.46 15.61 -11.46
C LYS A 228 22.06 16.21 -11.53
N ALA A 229 21.95 17.49 -11.86
CA ALA A 229 20.64 18.15 -12.01
C ALA A 229 19.82 17.54 -13.16
N GLU A 230 20.45 17.18 -14.27
CA GLU A 230 19.79 16.46 -15.38
C GLU A 230 19.34 15.05 -14.96
N ALA A 231 20.16 14.31 -14.22
CA ALA A 231 19.82 12.98 -13.72
C ALA A 231 18.62 13.03 -12.76
N GLU A 232 18.59 13.99 -11.84
CA GLU A 232 17.44 14.21 -10.96
C GLU A 232 16.17 14.61 -11.72
N ARG A 233 16.30 15.44 -12.78
CA ARG A 233 15.16 15.75 -13.67
C ARG A 233 14.63 14.51 -14.39
N MET A 234 15.51 13.66 -14.91
CA MET A 234 15.08 12.41 -15.55
C MET A 234 14.42 11.45 -14.54
N LYS A 235 14.98 11.33 -13.33
CA LYS A 235 14.42 10.52 -12.26
C LYS A 235 13.02 11.01 -11.88
N THR A 236 12.87 12.30 -11.59
CA THR A 236 11.58 12.92 -11.27
C THR A 236 10.56 12.80 -12.42
N GLU A 237 10.99 12.87 -13.68
CA GLU A 237 10.11 12.64 -14.83
C GLU A 237 9.63 11.18 -14.89
N VAL A 238 10.51 10.21 -14.65
CA VAL A 238 10.16 8.78 -14.58
C VAL A 238 9.20 8.51 -13.42
N GLU A 239 9.46 9.09 -12.25
CA GLU A 239 8.57 9.01 -11.08
C GLU A 239 7.19 9.62 -11.36
N GLN A 240 7.14 10.79 -12.02
CA GLN A 240 5.87 11.42 -12.42
C GLN A 240 5.09 10.58 -13.42
N ARG A 241 5.74 10.02 -14.44
CA ARG A 241 5.10 9.12 -15.40
C ARG A 241 4.56 7.87 -14.71
N SER A 242 5.34 7.29 -13.80
CA SER A 242 4.93 6.15 -12.97
C SER A 242 3.71 6.49 -12.10
N ALA A 243 3.73 7.64 -11.43
CA ALA A 243 2.61 8.13 -10.64
C ALA A 243 1.34 8.36 -11.48
N GLN A 244 1.49 8.91 -12.68
CA GLN A 244 0.35 9.15 -13.59
C GLN A 244 -0.26 7.84 -14.11
N GLU A 245 0.56 6.85 -14.48
CA GLU A 245 0.07 5.52 -14.85
C GLU A 245 -0.62 4.81 -13.66
N MET A 246 -0.12 5.02 -12.45
CA MET A 246 -0.77 4.54 -11.22
C MET A 246 -2.12 5.20 -10.97
N GLU A 247 -2.23 6.52 -11.14
CA GLU A 247 -3.51 7.23 -11.04
C GLU A 247 -4.51 6.72 -12.08
N ARG A 248 -4.06 6.46 -13.32
CA ARG A 248 -4.90 5.85 -14.36
C ARG A 248 -5.35 4.44 -13.97
N ALA A 249 -4.44 3.62 -13.44
CA ALA A 249 -4.77 2.26 -13.02
C ALA A 249 -5.73 2.24 -11.81
N ARG A 250 -5.56 3.17 -10.85
CA ARG A 250 -6.48 3.37 -9.73
C ARG A 250 -7.85 3.88 -10.20
N ALA A 251 -7.89 4.86 -11.08
CA ALA A 251 -9.14 5.37 -11.65
C ALA A 251 -9.88 4.29 -12.45
N ALA A 252 -9.17 3.42 -13.17
CA ALA A 252 -9.75 2.25 -13.85
C ALA A 252 -10.30 1.21 -12.84
N GLN A 253 -9.71 1.10 -11.66
CA GLN A 253 -10.18 0.24 -10.57
C GLN A 253 -11.38 0.84 -9.83
N GLU A 254 -11.40 2.15 -9.59
CA GLU A 254 -12.56 2.89 -9.05
C GLU A 254 -13.73 2.90 -10.05
N GLY A 255 -13.42 2.92 -11.35
CA GLY A 255 -14.35 2.68 -12.46
C GLY A 255 -15.03 1.32 -12.43
N LYS A 256 -14.64 0.39 -11.54
CA LYS A 256 -15.46 -0.77 -11.13
C LYS A 256 -16.61 -0.35 -10.19
N SER A 257 -17.15 0.84 -10.40
CA SER A 257 -18.39 1.38 -9.82
C SER A 257 -19.58 0.43 -9.94
N ALA A 258 -19.54 -0.52 -10.89
CA ALA A 258 -20.51 -1.59 -11.00
C ALA A 258 -20.59 -2.45 -9.72
N ILE A 259 -19.49 -2.66 -8.98
CA ILE A 259 -19.48 -3.46 -7.75
C ILE A 259 -20.12 -2.67 -6.61
N SER A 260 -19.73 -1.39 -6.45
CA SER A 260 -20.31 -0.51 -5.43
C SER A 260 -21.79 -0.25 -5.69
N ALA A 261 -22.19 -0.01 -6.94
CA ALA A 261 -23.58 0.13 -7.34
C ALA A 261 -24.40 -1.15 -7.08
N ARG A 262 -23.85 -2.34 -7.36
CA ARG A 262 -24.49 -3.63 -7.06
C ARG A 262 -24.62 -3.86 -5.55
N ALA A 263 -23.61 -3.49 -4.76
CA ALA A 263 -23.67 -3.57 -3.31
C ALA A 263 -24.76 -2.66 -2.73
N MET A 264 -24.88 -1.43 -3.23
CA MET A 264 -25.96 -0.52 -2.85
C MET A 264 -27.34 -1.06 -3.26
N ARG A 265 -27.48 -1.63 -4.46
CA ARG A 265 -28.73 -2.25 -4.92
C ARG A 265 -29.12 -3.44 -4.04
N LEU A 266 -28.17 -4.30 -3.67
CA LEU A 266 -28.42 -5.43 -2.77
C LEU A 266 -28.96 -4.95 -1.41
N ALA A 267 -28.38 -3.89 -0.84
CA ALA A 267 -28.85 -3.32 0.42
C ALA A 267 -30.28 -2.77 0.31
N ALA A 268 -30.60 -2.07 -0.78
CA ALA A 268 -31.94 -1.55 -1.05
C ALA A 268 -32.98 -2.68 -1.21
N VAL A 269 -32.67 -3.71 -2.02
CA VAL A 269 -33.56 -4.86 -2.25
C VAL A 269 -33.84 -5.63 -0.96
N ARG A 270 -32.83 -5.79 -0.09
CA ARG A 270 -33.02 -6.40 1.24
C ARG A 270 -33.98 -5.60 2.11
N ALA A 271 -33.77 -4.29 2.19
CA ALA A 271 -34.64 -3.41 2.97
C ALA A 271 -36.09 -3.42 2.44
N GLU A 272 -36.27 -3.39 1.11
CA GLU A 272 -37.59 -3.49 0.47
C GLU A 272 -38.26 -4.85 0.74
N ALA A 273 -37.51 -5.95 0.66
CA ALA A 273 -38.04 -7.30 0.93
C ALA A 273 -38.46 -7.47 2.39
N ASP A 274 -37.64 -7.02 3.33
CA ASP A 274 -37.91 -7.13 4.77
C ASP A 274 -39.10 -6.25 5.19
N ALA A 275 -39.24 -5.05 4.60
CA ALA A 275 -40.39 -4.18 4.82
C ALA A 275 -41.69 -4.82 4.30
N LEU A 276 -41.66 -5.34 3.07
CA LEU A 276 -42.83 -5.98 2.44
C LEU A 276 -43.24 -7.26 3.18
N GLU A 277 -42.28 -8.06 3.66
CA GLU A 277 -42.54 -9.23 4.47
C GLU A 277 -43.20 -8.86 5.81
N ALA A 278 -42.74 -7.79 6.46
CA ALA A 278 -43.35 -7.29 7.70
C ALA A 278 -44.79 -6.82 7.50
N GLU A 279 -45.09 -6.16 6.37
CA GLU A 279 -46.44 -5.76 5.96
C GLU A 279 -47.35 -6.98 5.75
N ILE A 280 -46.93 -7.94 4.92
CA ILE A 280 -47.70 -9.16 4.67
C ILE A 280 -47.99 -9.91 5.98
N MET A 281 -46.98 -10.04 6.85
CA MET A 281 -47.15 -10.71 8.14
C MET A 281 -48.06 -9.95 9.10
N ARG A 282 -48.11 -8.61 9.01
CA ARG A 282 -49.05 -7.80 9.77
C ARG A 282 -50.48 -8.09 9.32
N ASP A 283 -50.72 -8.15 8.01
CA ASP A 283 -52.04 -8.41 7.46
C ASP A 283 -52.54 -9.82 7.77
N ILE A 284 -51.66 -10.82 7.67
CA ILE A 284 -51.94 -12.20 8.09
C ILE A 284 -52.35 -12.22 9.57
N ARG A 285 -51.57 -11.57 10.45
CA ARG A 285 -51.90 -11.49 11.88
C ARG A 285 -53.24 -10.80 12.14
N SER A 286 -53.53 -9.72 11.43
CA SER A 286 -54.80 -8.99 11.56
C SER A 286 -56.01 -9.84 11.12
N ARG A 287 -55.90 -10.60 10.02
CA ARG A 287 -56.99 -11.50 9.58
C ARG A 287 -57.11 -12.74 10.47
N ALA A 288 -55.99 -13.29 10.94
CA ALA A 288 -56.01 -14.39 11.90
C ALA A 288 -56.70 -13.96 13.21
N ALA A 289 -56.44 -12.75 13.70
CA ALA A 289 -57.12 -12.20 14.88
C ALA A 289 -58.64 -12.02 14.64
N LYS A 290 -59.04 -11.56 13.44
CA LYS A 290 -60.46 -11.50 13.06
C LYS A 290 -61.12 -12.87 13.12
N LEU A 291 -60.52 -13.90 12.50
CA LEU A 291 -61.07 -15.26 12.51
C LEU A 291 -61.06 -15.87 13.92
N ALA A 292 -60.04 -15.58 14.73
CA ALA A 292 -59.99 -16.01 16.11
C ALA A 292 -61.18 -15.48 16.92
N LEU A 293 -61.54 -14.21 16.76
CA LEU A 293 -62.71 -13.62 17.38
C LEU A 293 -64.03 -14.22 16.86
N GLN A 294 -64.13 -14.47 15.55
CA GLN A 294 -65.33 -15.05 14.94
C GLN A 294 -65.60 -16.49 15.38
N HIS A 295 -64.55 -17.29 15.57
CA HIS A 295 -64.65 -18.69 15.95
C HIS A 295 -64.43 -18.92 17.46
N HIS A 296 -64.34 -17.87 18.26
CA HIS A 296 -64.08 -17.89 19.71
C HIS A 296 -62.81 -18.67 20.10
N LEU A 297 -61.76 -18.57 19.29
CA LEU A 297 -60.49 -19.28 19.48
C LEU A 297 -59.57 -18.53 20.45
N SER A 298 -58.90 -19.26 21.33
CA SER A 298 -57.90 -18.69 22.24
C SER A 298 -56.53 -18.48 21.60
N LEU A 299 -56.22 -19.30 20.57
CA LEU A 299 -54.92 -19.32 19.91
C LEU A 299 -55.05 -19.74 18.44
N VAL A 300 -54.27 -19.12 17.56
CA VAL A 300 -54.10 -19.57 16.17
C VAL A 300 -52.64 -19.94 15.96
N LEU A 301 -52.39 -21.19 15.57
CA LEU A 301 -51.06 -21.74 15.34
C LEU A 301 -50.76 -21.85 13.85
N ALA A 302 -49.53 -21.50 13.48
CA ALA A 302 -48.98 -21.88 12.19
C ALA A 302 -48.70 -23.38 12.19
N SER A 303 -49.33 -24.12 11.27
CA SER A 303 -49.05 -25.54 11.09
C SER A 303 -47.61 -25.69 10.58
N PRO A 304 -46.75 -26.46 11.27
CA PRO A 304 -45.38 -26.64 10.84
C PRO A 304 -45.34 -27.48 9.56
N GLU A 305 -44.56 -27.03 8.60
CA GLU A 305 -44.19 -27.85 7.45
C GLU A 305 -43.32 -29.02 7.94
N ALA A 306 -43.71 -30.24 7.61
CA ALA A 306 -43.05 -31.47 8.04
C ALA A 306 -41.59 -31.55 7.57
N ASP A 307 -41.26 -30.89 6.45
CA ASP A 307 -39.90 -30.84 5.90
C ASP A 307 -39.04 -29.70 6.47
N ALA A 308 -39.60 -28.77 7.26
CA ALA A 308 -38.82 -27.70 7.91
C ALA A 308 -37.86 -28.23 9.00
N MET A 309 -38.00 -29.50 9.41
CA MET A 309 -37.04 -30.18 10.30
C MET A 309 -35.75 -30.63 9.60
N MET A 310 -35.71 -30.63 8.26
CA MET A 310 -34.47 -30.88 7.52
C MET A 310 -33.76 -29.54 7.27
N LEU A 311 -32.50 -29.43 7.71
CA LEU A 311 -31.60 -28.27 7.51
C LEU A 311 -31.25 -27.97 6.03
N LEU A 312 -31.99 -28.53 5.08
CA LEU A 312 -31.72 -28.42 3.65
C LEU A 312 -32.60 -27.33 3.05
N SER A 313 -31.97 -26.47 2.24
CA SER A 313 -32.64 -25.37 1.56
C SER A 313 -33.63 -25.90 0.53
N ASP A 314 -34.89 -25.46 0.62
CA ASP A 314 -35.98 -25.77 -0.31
C ASP A 314 -35.61 -25.29 -1.73
N THR A 315 -34.96 -26.17 -2.49
CA THR A 315 -34.38 -25.89 -3.81
C THR A 315 -34.89 -26.85 -4.89
N GLU A 316 -35.76 -27.80 -4.52
CA GLU A 316 -36.33 -28.74 -5.47
C GLU A 316 -37.66 -28.21 -6.04
N ALA A 317 -37.69 -27.97 -7.35
CA ALA A 317 -38.85 -27.42 -8.07
C ALA A 317 -40.13 -28.29 -8.03
N PHE A 318 -40.08 -29.47 -7.40
CA PHE A 318 -41.17 -30.44 -7.34
C PHE A 318 -41.48 -30.94 -5.91
N ALA A 319 -40.98 -30.27 -4.87
CA ALA A 319 -41.27 -30.65 -3.49
C ALA A 319 -42.76 -30.42 -3.17
N VAL A 320 -43.48 -31.50 -2.86
CA VAL A 320 -44.86 -31.41 -2.35
C VAL A 320 -44.79 -31.03 -0.87
N ARG A 321 -45.26 -29.83 -0.53
CA ARG A 321 -45.26 -29.36 0.86
C ARG A 321 -46.14 -30.26 1.74
N ARG A 322 -45.52 -30.93 2.69
CA ARG A 322 -46.20 -31.74 3.71
C ARG A 322 -46.30 -30.94 4.99
N TYR A 323 -47.45 -30.97 5.64
CA TYR A 323 -47.66 -30.32 6.94
C TYR A 323 -47.92 -31.36 8.00
N ALA A 324 -47.34 -31.18 9.20
CA ALA A 324 -47.62 -32.07 10.31
C ALA A 324 -49.00 -31.74 10.89
N PRO A 325 -49.91 -32.73 11.02
CA PRO A 325 -51.22 -32.50 11.61
C PRO A 325 -51.07 -32.17 13.09
N ILE A 326 -51.61 -31.03 13.53
CA ILE A 326 -51.75 -30.70 14.94
C ILE A 326 -53.04 -31.37 15.40
N ILE A 327 -52.93 -32.42 16.21
CA ILE A 327 -54.07 -33.21 16.68
C ILE A 327 -54.50 -32.69 18.04
N GLY A 328 -55.73 -32.18 18.15
CA GLY A 328 -56.35 -31.77 19.40
C GLY A 328 -57.87 -31.95 19.37
N THR A 329 -58.49 -32.07 20.55
CA THR A 329 -59.91 -32.42 20.73
C THR A 329 -60.89 -31.38 20.17
N ALA A 330 -60.49 -30.10 20.07
CA ALA A 330 -61.29 -29.00 19.54
C ALA A 330 -60.47 -28.09 18.60
N THR A 331 -59.76 -28.70 17.64
CA THR A 331 -58.92 -27.98 16.66
C THR A 331 -59.68 -27.69 15.36
N VAL A 332 -59.52 -26.47 14.84
CA VAL A 332 -60.16 -26.04 13.57
C VAL A 332 -59.09 -25.65 12.56
N ASP A 333 -59.17 -26.17 11.33
CA ASP A 333 -58.34 -25.71 10.22
C ASP A 333 -58.96 -24.45 9.60
N LEU A 334 -58.30 -23.31 9.80
CA LEU A 334 -58.72 -22.01 9.28
C LEU A 334 -58.09 -21.68 7.93
N THR A 335 -57.28 -22.55 7.34
CA THR A 335 -56.46 -22.25 6.15
C THR A 335 -57.31 -21.75 4.97
N ALA A 336 -58.40 -22.43 4.64
CA ALA A 336 -59.27 -22.02 3.53
C ALA A 336 -60.01 -20.70 3.79
N GLU A 337 -60.34 -20.38 5.05
CA GLU A 337 -60.94 -19.10 5.42
C GLU A 337 -59.92 -17.96 5.40
N MET A 338 -58.71 -18.23 5.88
CA MET A 338 -57.59 -17.29 5.82
C MET A 338 -57.21 -16.95 4.38
N VAL A 339 -57.14 -17.94 3.48
CA VAL A 339 -56.88 -17.72 2.04
C VAL A 339 -57.93 -16.77 1.45
N ARG A 340 -59.23 -17.02 1.70
CA ARG A 340 -60.31 -16.14 1.23
C ARG A 340 -60.25 -14.73 1.82
N GLU A 341 -59.81 -14.58 3.06
CA GLU A 341 -59.61 -13.27 3.69
C GLU A 341 -58.37 -12.55 3.17
N MET A 342 -57.31 -13.26 2.76
CA MET A 342 -56.13 -12.71 2.11
C MET A 342 -56.43 -12.22 0.69
N GLU A 343 -57.19 -12.99 -0.09
CA GLU A 343 -57.59 -12.62 -1.45
C GLU A 343 -58.45 -11.34 -1.50
N ARG A 344 -59.12 -11.00 -0.40
CA ARG A 344 -59.95 -9.79 -0.25
C ARG A 344 -59.18 -8.55 0.20
N ILE A 345 -57.86 -8.66 0.41
CA ILE A 345 -57.04 -7.50 0.75
C ILE A 345 -56.88 -6.66 -0.52
N GLU A 346 -57.31 -5.40 -0.45
CA GLU A 346 -56.94 -4.44 -1.48
C GLU A 346 -55.45 -4.12 -1.34
N PRO A 347 -54.64 -4.23 -2.41
CA PRO A 347 -53.24 -3.88 -2.33
C PRO A 347 -53.10 -2.41 -1.95
N ALA A 348 -52.33 -2.12 -0.91
CA ALA A 348 -51.94 -0.75 -0.61
C ALA A 348 -51.27 -0.15 -1.85
N ALA A 349 -51.76 1.01 -2.31
CA ALA A 349 -51.25 1.69 -3.49
C ALA A 349 -49.72 1.86 -3.39
N ALA A 350 -49.00 1.42 -4.43
CA ALA A 350 -47.57 1.60 -4.52
C ALA A 350 -47.23 3.10 -4.51
N GLN A 351 -46.47 3.53 -3.49
CA GLN A 351 -45.77 4.83 -3.50
C GLN A 351 -44.41 4.67 -4.16
#